data_AF-A0A9W7X7W0-F1
#
_entry.id   AF-A0A9W7X7W0-F1
#
_cell.length_a   1.000
_cell.length_b   1.000
_cell.length_c   1.000
_cell.angle_alpha   90.00
_cell.angle_beta   90.00
_cell.angle_gamma   90.00
#
_symmetry.space_group_name_H-M   'P 1'
#
loop_
_entity.id
_entity.type
_entity.pdbx_description
1 polymer ?
#
loop_
_entity_poly.entity_id
_entity_poly.type
_entity_poly.pdbx_seq_one_letter_code
_entity_poly.pdbx_strand_id
1 'polypeptide(L)'
;MGPLRIRLLNDQWLTAVLWSGFARIVNNEIIILGNDAELGSDIDPEEAQQALEIAEAHLSRAEGTKELVEAKLALRRARIRVEAINWIPPSN
;
A
#
# COMPACT_ATOMS: atom_id res chain seq x y z
N MET A 1 -5.02 4.45 -3.66
CA MET A 1 -4.17 3.47 -2.97
C MET A 1 -3.15 4.14 -2.07
N GLY A 2 -2.98 3.63 -0.86
CA GLY A 2 -1.97 4.11 0.09
C GLY A 2 -2.00 3.34 1.42
N PRO A 3 -0.97 3.52 2.27
CA PRO A 3 -0.92 2.89 3.58
C PRO A 3 -1.88 3.57 4.57
N LEU A 4 -2.51 2.75 5.42
CA LEU A 4 -3.26 3.13 6.61
C LEU A 4 -2.45 2.67 7.83
N ARG A 5 -2.18 3.60 8.75
CA ARG A 5 -1.45 3.32 10.00
C ARG A 5 -2.36 3.66 11.17
N ILE A 6 -2.62 2.69 12.04
CA ILE A 6 -3.54 2.81 13.17
C ILE A 6 -2.73 2.58 14.45
N ARG A 7 -2.74 3.57 15.35
CA ARG A 7 -2.21 3.39 16.71
C ARG A 7 -3.29 2.76 17.57
N LEU A 8 -3.01 1.59 18.11
CA LEU A 8 -3.89 0.85 19.01
C LEU A 8 -3.75 1.39 20.45
N LEU A 9 -4.72 1.04 21.30
CA LEU A 9 -4.76 1.49 22.70
C LEU A 9 -3.59 0.99 23.55
N ASN A 10 -2.90 -0.06 23.09
CA ASN A 10 -1.72 -0.63 23.75
C ASN A 10 -0.40 -0.09 23.14
N ASP A 11 -0.44 1.07 22.47
CA ASP A 11 0.69 1.72 21.80
C ASP A 11 1.34 0.93 20.64
N GLN A 12 0.76 -0.21 20.26
CA GLN A 12 1.15 -0.90 19.05
C GLN A 12 0.60 -0.21 17.81
N TRP A 13 1.31 -0.36 16.70
CA TRP A 13 0.87 0.14 15.41
C TRP A 13 0.44 -1.00 14.50
N LEU A 14 -0.73 -0.84 13.89
CA LEU A 14 -1.22 -1.68 12.81
C LEU A 14 -1.01 -0.93 11.50
N THR A 15 -0.42 -1.60 10.50
CA THR A 15 -0.29 -1.08 9.14
C THR A 15 -1.15 -1.92 8.20
N ALA A 16 -1.87 -1.26 7.30
CA ALA A 16 -2.58 -1.90 6.21
C ALA A 16 -2.38 -1.09 4.92
N VAL A 17 -2.55 -1.72 3.76
CA VAL A 17 -2.60 -1.07 2.46
C VAL A 17 -4.03 -1.07 1.97
N LEU A 18 -4.55 0.12 1.62
CA LEU A 18 -5.87 0.27 1.01
C LEU A 18 -5.71 0.58 -0.47
N TRP A 19 -6.34 -0.20 -1.35
CA TRP A 19 -6.21 0.00 -2.80
C TRP A 19 -7.13 1.11 -3.32
N SER A 20 -8.40 1.06 -2.91
CA SER A 20 -9.45 2.02 -3.24
C SER A 20 -10.50 2.01 -2.14
N GLY A 21 -11.17 3.13 -1.91
CA GLY A 21 -12.20 3.21 -0.88
C GLY A 21 -12.54 4.62 -0.44
N PHE A 22 -13.36 4.70 0.61
CA PHE A 22 -13.81 5.92 1.26
C PHE A 22 -13.60 5.83 2.76
N ALA A 23 -13.32 6.96 3.39
CA ALA A 23 -13.31 7.09 4.83
C ALA A 23 -14.37 8.11 5.25
N ARG A 24 -15.14 7.77 6.30
CA ARG A 24 -16.11 8.67 6.94
C ARG A 24 -15.72 8.83 8.40
N ILE A 25 -15.70 10.07 8.87
CA ILE A 25 -15.44 10.41 10.27
C ILE A 25 -16.65 11.16 10.79
N VAL A 26 -17.32 10.61 11.82
CA VAL A 26 -18.48 11.25 12.46
C VAL A 26 -18.63 10.75 13.89
N ASN A 27 -19.00 11.61 14.83
CA ASN A 27 -19.27 11.23 16.23
C ASN A 27 -18.19 10.34 16.87
N ASN A 28 -16.91 10.68 16.64
CA ASN A 28 -15.73 9.91 17.08
C ASN A 28 -15.65 8.47 16.53
N GLU A 29 -16.41 8.14 15.50
CA GLU A 29 -16.35 6.90 14.76
C GLU A 29 -15.65 7.14 13.40
N ILE A 30 -14.72 6.25 13.06
CA ILE A 30 -14.06 6.21 11.75
C ILE A 30 -14.52 4.92 11.04
N ILE A 31 -15.19 5.06 9.90
CA ILE A 31 -15.54 3.93 9.03
C ILE A 31 -14.72 4.03 7.75
N ILE A 32 -13.98 2.98 7.42
CA ILE A 32 -13.23 2.86 6.18
C ILE A 32 -13.86 1.74 5.35
N LEU A 33 -14.39 2.11 4.19
CA LEU A 33 -14.95 1.18 3.20
C LEU A 33 -13.96 1.05 2.05
N GLY A 34 -13.20 -0.04 2.03
CA GLY A 34 -12.27 -0.36 0.96
C GLY A 34 -12.82 -1.45 0.03
N ASN A 35 -12.42 -1.42 -1.25
CA ASN A 35 -12.70 -2.55 -2.14
C ASN A 35 -11.84 -3.78 -1.77
N ASP A 36 -10.60 -3.52 -1.40
CA ASP A 36 -9.64 -4.53 -1.01
C ASP A 36 -8.55 -3.90 -0.11
N ALA A 37 -8.03 -4.68 0.83
CA ALA A 37 -7.07 -4.26 1.82
C ALA A 37 -6.11 -5.41 2.19
N GLU A 38 -4.84 -5.08 2.40
CA GLU A 38 -3.80 -6.04 2.77
C GLU A 38 -3.16 -5.59 4.09
N LEU A 39 -3.05 -6.47 5.08
CA LEU A 39 -2.34 -6.12 6.32
C LEU A 39 -0.83 -6.12 6.04
N GLY A 40 -0.11 -5.16 6.62
CA GLY A 40 1.34 -5.09 6.49
C GLY A 40 2.05 -6.33 7.03
N SER A 41 1.45 -7.03 8.00
CA SER A 41 1.93 -8.31 8.53
C SER A 41 1.81 -9.48 7.55
N ASP A 42 0.92 -9.38 6.58
CA ASP A 42 0.61 -10.45 5.64
C ASP A 42 1.39 -10.27 4.32
N ILE A 43 2.06 -9.14 4.15
CA ILE A 43 2.92 -8.86 2.99
C ILE A 43 4.26 -9.55 3.19
N ASP A 44 4.58 -10.51 2.32
CA ASP A 44 5.93 -11.07 2.25
C ASP A 44 6.94 -10.03 1.72
N PRO A 45 8.02 -9.72 2.47
CA PRO A 45 9.00 -8.72 2.06
C PRO A 45 9.74 -9.02 0.77
N GLU A 46 10.10 -10.28 0.54
CA GLU A 46 10.85 -10.69 -0.66
C GLU A 46 9.95 -10.63 -1.89
N GLU A 47 8.71 -11.10 -1.78
CA GLU A 47 7.72 -11.00 -2.86
C GLU A 47 7.40 -9.54 -3.20
N ALA A 48 7.25 -8.68 -2.20
CA ALA A 48 6.98 -7.25 -2.42
C ALA A 48 8.13 -6.56 -3.15
N GLN A 49 9.37 -6.86 -2.77
CA GLN A 49 10.57 -6.31 -3.39
C GLN A 49 10.75 -6.83 -4.82
N GLN A 50 10.56 -8.13 -5.05
CA GLN A 50 10.62 -8.72 -6.39
C GLN A 50 9.53 -8.14 -7.31
N ALA A 51 8.31 -7.96 -6.81
CA ALA A 51 7.23 -7.34 -7.57
C ALA A 51 7.55 -5.88 -7.95
N LEU A 52 8.26 -5.14 -7.08
CA LEU A 52 8.72 -3.79 -7.37
C LEU A 52 9.72 -3.79 -8.53
N GLU A 53 10.73 -4.65 -8.49
CA GLU A 53 11.76 -4.77 -9.54
C GLU A 53 11.15 -5.14 -10.89
N ILE A 54 10.21 -6.10 -10.91
CA ILE A 54 9.49 -6.50 -12.12
C ILE A 54 8.67 -5.31 -12.68
N ALA A 55 7.99 -4.56 -11.81
CA ALA A 55 7.18 -3.43 -12.23
C ALA A 55 8.03 -2.26 -12.77
N GLU A 56 9.23 -2.03 -12.22
CA GLU A 56 10.19 -1.05 -12.73
C GLU A 56 10.73 -1.47 -14.10
N ALA A 57 11.12 -2.73 -14.26
CA ALA A 57 11.54 -3.28 -15.54
C ALA A 57 10.43 -3.17 -16.60
N HIS A 58 9.17 -3.48 -16.23
CA HIS A 58 8.03 -3.36 -17.12
C HIS A 58 7.77 -1.91 -17.55
N LEU A 59 7.84 -0.95 -16.61
CA LEU A 59 7.69 0.47 -16.94
C LEU A 59 8.77 0.96 -17.91
N SER A 60 10.01 0.51 -17.76
CA SER A 60 11.11 0.91 -18.65
C SER A 60 10.93 0.44 -20.11
N ARG A 61 10.16 -0.63 -20.33
CA ARG A 61 9.90 -1.23 -21.64
C ARG A 61 8.57 -0.79 -22.25
N ALA A 62 7.73 -0.11 -21.49
CA ALA A 62 6.41 0.31 -21.93
C ALA A 62 6.50 1.50 -22.89
N GLU A 63 5.99 1.34 -24.11
CA GLU A 63 6.05 2.37 -25.15
C GLU A 63 4.66 2.92 -25.49
N GLY A 64 3.61 2.10 -25.37
CA GLY A 64 2.23 2.49 -25.68
C GLY A 64 1.58 3.30 -24.55
N THR A 65 0.70 4.23 -24.88
CA THR A 65 -0.03 5.05 -23.88
C THR A 65 -0.79 4.21 -22.86
N LYS A 66 -1.47 3.14 -23.32
CA LYS A 66 -2.20 2.22 -22.44
C LYS A 66 -1.24 1.43 -21.55
N GLU A 67 -0.18 0.89 -22.13
CA GLU A 67 0.84 0.11 -21.45
C GLU A 67 1.56 0.93 -20.38
N LEU A 68 1.88 2.20 -20.67
CA LEU A 68 2.45 3.14 -19.72
C LEU A 68 1.54 3.40 -18.53
N VAL A 69 0.23 3.51 -18.74
CA VAL A 69 -0.75 3.68 -17.65
C VAL A 69 -0.81 2.44 -16.78
N GLU A 70 -0.88 1.25 -17.38
CA GLU A 70 -0.91 -0.03 -16.67
C GLU A 70 0.39 -0.28 -15.89
N ALA A 71 1.55 0.01 -16.50
CA ALA A 71 2.86 -0.12 -15.88
C ALA A 71 3.04 0.85 -14.71
N LYS A 72 2.63 2.12 -14.84
CA LYS A 72 2.66 3.09 -13.74
C LYS A 72 1.76 2.67 -12.59
N LEU A 73 0.60 2.09 -12.89
CA LEU A 73 -0.32 1.59 -11.87
C LEU A 73 0.28 0.38 -11.13
N ALA A 74 0.87 -0.56 -11.85
CA ALA A 74 1.56 -1.72 -11.27
C ALA A 74 2.74 -1.29 -10.38
N LEU A 75 3.57 -0.36 -10.87
CA LEU A 75 4.68 0.20 -10.11
C LEU A 75 4.19 0.86 -8.82
N ARG A 76 3.12 1.66 -8.89
CA ARG A 76 2.58 2.32 -7.71
C ARG A 76 2.06 1.32 -6.68
N ARG A 77 1.45 0.21 -7.11
CA ARG A 77 1.02 -0.86 -6.19
C ARG A 77 2.19 -1.51 -5.48
N ALA A 78 3.23 -1.90 -6.22
CA ALA A 78 4.41 -2.55 -5.66
C ALA A 78 5.14 -1.64 -4.67
N ARG A 79 5.30 -0.34 -5.00
CA ARG A 79 5.91 0.65 -4.10
C ARG A 79 5.18 0.78 -2.77
N ILE A 80 3.86 0.76 -2.78
CA ILE A 80 3.06 0.88 -1.54
C ILE A 80 3.21 -0.36 -0.66
N ARG A 81 3.28 -1.57 -1.24
CA ARG A 81 3.56 -2.79 -0.46
C ARG A 81 4.93 -2.70 0.21
N VAL A 82 5.96 -2.28 -0.53
CA VAL A 82 7.31 -2.07 0.00
C VAL A 82 7.36 -0.95 1.06
N GLU A 83 6.60 0.13 0.89
CA GLU A 83 6.49 1.18 1.91
C GLU A 83 5.82 0.67 3.19
N ALA A 84 4.80 -0.18 3.07
CA ALA A 84 4.06 -0.70 4.21
C ALA A 84 4.93 -1.59 5.12
N ILE A 85 5.77 -2.45 4.53
CA ILE A 85 6.69 -3.34 5.28
C ILE A 85 7.89 -2.60 5.86
N ASN A 86 8.40 -1.57 5.17
CA ASN A 86 9.58 -0.80 5.60
C ASN A 86 9.23 0.33 6.57
N TRP A 87 7.95 0.50 6.90
CA TRP A 87 7.54 1.56 7.79
C TRP A 87 7.96 1.28 9.24
N ILE A 88 8.71 2.21 9.81
CA ILE A 88 9.14 2.16 11.20
C ILE A 88 8.22 3.07 12.02
N PRO A 89 7.56 2.55 13.08
CA PRO A 89 6.78 3.37 13.99
C PRO A 89 7.60 4.49 14.62
N PRO A 90 7.06 5.70 14.79
CA PRO A 90 7.75 6.77 15.49
C PRO A 90 8.03 6.37 16.95
N SER A 91 9.24 6.68 17.42
CA SER A 91 9.60 6.58 18.84
C SER A 91 8.72 7.53 19.66
N ASN A 92 8.11 7.03 20.74
CA ASN A 92 7.37 7.87 21.70
C ASN A 92 8.29 8.84 22.45
#